data_AF-A0AAV8Y816-F1
#
_entry.id   AF-A0AAV8Y816-F1
#
_cell.length_a   1.000
_cell.length_b   1.000
_cell.length_c   1.000
_cell.angle_alpha   90.00
_cell.angle_beta   90.00
_cell.angle_gamma   90.00
#
_symmetry.space_group_name_H-M   'P 1'
#
loop_
_entity.id
_entity.type
_entity.pdbx_description
1 polymer ?
#
loop_
_entity_poly.entity_id
_entity_poly.type
_entity_poly.pdbx_seq_one_letter_code
_entity_poly.pdbx_strand_id
1 'polypeptide(L)'
;MVARDCKFIETSSGIQHNVDELLVGILKQIRLRESREKKKSNLKKENNKLHGSKTSLSLNIAREILQKICMNDISKSKSCENLHVL
;
A
#
# COMPACT_ATOMS: atom_id res chain seq x y z
N MET A 1 -3.33 0.18 -25.92
CA MET A 1 -3.45 1.55 -25.37
C MET A 1 -3.40 1.45 -23.86
N VAL A 2 -2.38 1.99 -23.20
CA VAL A 2 -2.25 1.92 -21.73
C VAL A 2 -3.29 2.84 -21.11
N ALA A 3 -4.24 2.29 -20.35
CA ALA A 3 -5.17 3.08 -19.56
C ALA A 3 -4.39 3.82 -18.47
N ARG A 4 -4.53 5.15 -18.40
CA ARG A 4 -3.99 5.97 -17.30
C ARG A 4 -5.09 6.20 -16.29
N ASP A 5 -4.71 6.29 -15.01
CA ASP A 5 -5.60 6.73 -13.93
C ASP A 5 -5.88 8.24 -14.05
N CYS A 6 -6.68 8.62 -15.05
CA CYS A 6 -7.12 9.99 -15.26
C CYS A 6 -8.64 10.09 -15.11
N LYS A 7 -9.08 11.30 -14.73
CA LYS A 7 -10.49 11.65 -14.65
C LYS A 7 -10.81 12.57 -15.82
N PHE A 8 -11.99 12.38 -16.40
CA PHE A 8 -12.46 13.17 -17.53
C PHE A 8 -13.69 13.98 -17.11
N ILE A 9 -13.79 15.18 -17.66
CA ILE A 9 -14.96 16.06 -17.55
C ILE A 9 -15.02 16.90 -18.83
N GLU A 10 -16.22 17.02 -19.39
CA GLU A 10 -16.47 17.93 -20.49
C GLU A 10 -16.81 19.31 -19.94
N THR A 11 -16.20 20.37 -20.46
CA THR A 11 -16.35 21.74 -19.96
C THR A 11 -16.46 22.72 -21.13
N SER A 12 -17.19 23.81 -20.93
CA SER A 12 -17.22 24.93 -21.89
C SER A 12 -17.20 26.26 -21.14
N SER A 13 -16.14 27.04 -21.35
CA SER A 13 -15.97 28.34 -20.71
C SER A 13 -16.93 29.41 -21.25
N GLY A 14 -17.31 29.33 -22.53
CA GLY A 14 -18.18 30.33 -23.16
C GLY A 14 -19.62 30.34 -22.62
N ILE A 15 -20.06 29.23 -22.03
CA ILE A 15 -21.40 29.09 -21.42
C ILE A 15 -21.35 28.72 -19.94
N GLN A 16 -20.17 28.85 -19.30
CA GLN A 16 -19.97 28.50 -17.88
C GLN A 16 -20.38 27.05 -17.53
N HIS A 17 -20.21 26.10 -18.46
CA HIS A 17 -20.57 24.69 -18.24
C HIS A 17 -19.43 23.92 -17.57
N ASN A 18 -19.70 23.32 -16.41
CA ASN A 18 -18.79 22.45 -15.66
C ASN A 18 -17.46 23.10 -15.19
N VAL A 19 -17.34 24.43 -15.25
CA VAL A 19 -16.09 25.13 -14.91
C VAL A 19 -15.81 25.02 -13.41
N ASP A 20 -16.83 25.24 -12.58
CA ASP A 20 -16.68 25.16 -11.13
C ASP A 20 -16.40 23.72 -10.69
N GLU A 21 -17.10 22.73 -11.27
CA GLU A 21 -16.84 21.30 -11.04
C GLU A 21 -15.41 20.91 -11.42
N LEU A 22 -14.90 21.43 -12.54
CA LEU A 22 -13.52 21.20 -12.97
C LEU A 22 -12.53 21.77 -11.94
N LEU A 23 -12.70 23.03 -11.52
CA LEU A 23 -11.80 23.69 -10.57
C LEU A 23 -11.81 23.02 -9.19
N VAL A 24 -13.00 22.72 -8.66
CA VAL A 24 -13.18 21.98 -7.41
C VAL A 24 -12.56 20.58 -7.54
N GLY A 25 -12.76 19.92 -8.68
CA GLY A 25 -12.20 18.61 -8.98
C GLY A 25 -10.68 18.60 -8.96
N ILE A 26 -10.04 19.56 -9.62
CA ILE A 26 -8.58 19.74 -9.66
C ILE A 26 -8.04 19.94 -8.23
N LEU A 27 -8.62 20.88 -7.48
CA LEU A 27 -8.19 21.17 -6.11
C LEU A 27 -8.30 19.93 -5.21
N LYS A 28 -9.38 19.16 -5.35
CA LYS A 28 -9.57 17.90 -4.62
C LYS A 28 -8.51 16.86 -4.99
N GLN A 29 -8.16 16.72 -6.26
CA GLN A 29 -7.10 15.79 -6.68
C GLN A 29 -5.72 16.18 -6.15
N ILE A 30 -5.39 17.48 -6.15
CA ILE A 30 -4.13 17.99 -5.58
C ILE A 30 -4.05 17.63 -4.09
N ARG A 31 -5.08 17.95 -3.29
CA ARG A 31 -5.11 17.66 -1.84
C ARG A 31 -5.03 16.17 -1.54
N LEU A 32 -5.73 15.34 -2.31
CA LEU A 32 -5.66 13.88 -2.17
C LEU A 32 -4.26 13.35 -2.48
N ARG A 33 -3.60 13.87 -3.51
CA ARG A 33 -2.21 13.50 -3.85
C ARG A 33 -1.26 13.87 -2.72
N GLU A 34 -1.35 15.10 -2.22
CA GLU A 34 -0.51 15.57 -1.11
C GLU A 34 -0.70 14.72 0.16
N SER A 35 -1.94 14.37 0.50
CA SER A 35 -2.24 13.49 1.64
C SER A 35 -1.63 12.10 1.47
N ARG A 36 -1.71 11.50 0.27
CA ARG A 36 -1.08 10.21 -0.02
C ARG A 36 0.44 10.27 0.07
N GLU A 37 1.05 11.34 -0.43
CA GLU A 37 2.50 11.55 -0.37
C GLU A 37 2.99 11.72 1.07
N LYS A 38 2.27 12.51 1.90
CA LYS A 38 2.55 12.65 3.34
C LYS A 38 2.43 11.33 4.10
N LYS A 39 1.40 10.52 3.81
CA LYS A 39 1.27 9.18 4.41
C LYS A 39 2.45 8.28 4.01
N LYS A 40 2.83 8.28 2.73
CA LYS A 40 3.99 7.52 2.23
C LYS A 40 5.31 7.97 2.85
N SER A 41 5.54 9.27 3.03
CA SER A 41 6.76 9.78 3.67
C SER A 41 6.82 9.45 5.15
N ASN A 42 5.69 9.51 5.87
CA ASN A 42 5.61 9.08 7.26
C ASN A 42 5.88 7.58 7.43
N LEU A 43 5.29 6.73 6.59
CA LEU A 43 5.57 5.29 6.55
C LEU A 43 7.07 5.00 6.30
N LYS A 44 7.70 5.73 5.36
CA LYS A 44 9.15 5.62 5.13
C LYS A 44 9.97 6.07 6.34
N LYS A 45 9.54 7.13 7.03
CA LYS A 45 10.24 7.65 8.23
C LYS A 45 10.11 6.70 9.42
N GLU A 46 8.97 6.05 9.61
CA GLU A 46 8.80 5.01 10.64
C GLU A 46 9.65 3.77 10.35
N ASN A 47 9.66 3.30 9.10
CA ASN A 47 10.55 2.20 8.69
C ASN A 47 12.04 2.54 8.90
N ASN A 48 12.46 3.77 8.61
CA ASN A 48 13.84 4.21 8.83
C ASN A 48 14.19 4.40 10.31
N LYS A 49 13.24 4.85 11.15
CA LYS A 49 13.43 4.90 12.61
C LYS A 49 13.57 3.51 13.22
N LEU A 50 12.85 2.53 12.67
CA LEU A 50 13.03 1.14 13.08
C LEU A 50 14.47 0.70 12.80
N HIS A 51 15.01 0.94 11.60
CA HIS A 51 16.35 0.50 11.17
C HIS A 51 17.55 1.16 11.89
N GLY A 52 17.33 2.23 12.68
CA GLY A 52 18.40 2.95 13.40
C GLY A 52 18.68 2.41 14.81
N SER A 53 17.85 1.52 15.34
CA SER A 53 18.04 0.95 16.68
C SER A 53 18.90 -0.30 16.62
N LYS A 54 19.78 -0.53 17.62
CA LYS A 54 20.51 -1.81 17.79
C LYS A 54 19.55 -3.02 17.88
N THR A 55 18.29 -2.80 18.25
CA THR A 55 17.21 -3.80 18.25
C THR A 55 16.64 -4.12 16.86
N SER A 56 17.01 -3.39 15.82
CA SER A 56 16.46 -3.58 14.46
C SER A 56 17.23 -4.59 13.64
N LEU A 57 18.55 -4.64 13.79
CA LEU A 57 19.36 -5.78 13.32
C LEU A 57 18.85 -7.08 13.95
N SER A 58 18.55 -7.08 15.26
CA SER A 58 18.03 -8.27 15.93
C SER A 58 16.63 -8.66 15.45
N LEU A 59 15.77 -7.70 15.06
CA LEU A 59 14.47 -7.99 14.47
C LEU A 59 14.56 -8.52 13.03
N ASN A 60 15.51 -8.05 12.22
CA ASN A 60 15.73 -8.60 10.88
C ASN A 60 16.28 -10.03 10.95
N ILE A 61 17.25 -10.28 11.83
CA ILE A 61 17.76 -11.63 12.10
C ILE A 61 16.65 -12.53 12.66
N ALA A 62 15.85 -12.03 13.61
CA ALA A 62 14.70 -12.78 14.13
C ALA A 62 13.66 -13.06 13.04
N ARG A 63 13.39 -12.12 12.12
CA ARG A 63 12.50 -12.32 10.98
C ARG A 63 13.03 -13.39 10.02
N GLU A 64 14.32 -13.39 9.72
CA GLU A 64 14.95 -14.42 8.88
C GLU A 64 14.92 -15.80 9.54
N ILE A 65 15.18 -15.89 10.85
CA ILE A 65 15.11 -17.15 11.62
C ILE A 65 13.66 -17.66 11.65
N LEU A 66 12.69 -16.80 11.97
CA LEU A 66 11.27 -17.15 11.98
C LEU A 66 10.78 -17.57 10.59
N GLN A 67 11.26 -16.92 9.52
CA GLN A 67 10.94 -17.29 8.16
C GLN A 67 11.49 -18.67 7.81
N LYS A 68 12.74 -18.96 8.22
CA LYS A 68 13.32 -20.30 8.05
C LYS A 68 12.57 -21.36 8.85
N ILE A 69 12.19 -21.10 10.10
CA ILE A 69 11.46 -22.09 10.92
C ILE A 69 10.04 -22.29 10.40
N CYS A 70 9.30 -21.21 10.14
CA CYS A 70 7.91 -21.26 9.70
C CYS A 70 7.76 -21.83 8.27
N MET A 71 8.65 -21.50 7.34
CA MET A 71 8.56 -22.00 5.96
C MET A 71 9.15 -23.41 5.78
N ASN A 72 10.08 -23.84 6.63
CA ASN A 72 10.73 -25.15 6.49
C ASN A 72 9.91 -26.30 7.12
N ASP A 73 9.09 -26.04 8.14
CA ASP A 73 8.27 -27.09 8.79
C ASP A 73 6.80 -27.14 8.33
N ILE A 74 6.27 -26.07 7.70
CA ILE A 74 4.89 -26.06 7.18
C ILE A 74 4.73 -26.82 5.85
N SER A 75 5.80 -26.97 5.07
CA SER A 75 5.73 -27.61 3.75
C SER A 75 5.75 -29.15 3.78
N LYS A 76 5.87 -29.79 4.95
CA LYS A 76 5.90 -31.27 5.05
C LYS A 76 4.92 -31.92 6.04
N SER A 77 4.10 -31.16 6.75
CA SER A 77 3.13 -31.74 7.68
C SER A 77 1.76 -31.93 7.02
N LYS A 78 1.56 -33.02 6.28
CA LYS A 78 0.23 -33.53 5.88
C LYS A 78 -0.49 -34.23 7.05
N SER A 79 -0.41 -33.66 8.25
CA SER A 79 -0.89 -34.31 9.48
C SER A 79 -2.43 -34.34 9.61
N CYS A 80 -3.18 -33.78 8.65
CA CYS A 80 -4.64 -33.64 8.72
C CYS A 80 -5.37 -34.08 7.43
N GLU A 81 -4.75 -34.83 6.53
CA GLU A 81 -5.47 -35.45 5.41
C GLU A 81 -5.93 -36.85 5.84
N ASN A 82 -7.08 -36.88 6.53
CA ASN A 82 -8.11 -37.94 6.58
C ASN A 82 -8.89 -37.86 7.91
N LEU A 83 -9.77 -36.87 8.08
CA LEU A 83 -10.77 -36.87 9.18
C LEU A 83 -12.20 -37.22 8.69
N HIS A 84 -12.35 -37.77 7.49
CA HIS A 84 -13.65 -38.26 7.02
C HIS A 84 -13.52 -39.63 6.34
N VAL A 85 -13.22 -40.65 7.15
CA VAL A 85 -13.60 -42.04 6.85
C VAL A 85 -14.54 -42.48 7.96
N LEU A 86 -15.82 -42.27 7.70
CA LEU A 86 -16.94 -43.11 8.12
C LEU A 86 -17.88 -43.21 6.91
#